data_AF-A0A3N5WF30-F1
#
_entry.id   AF-A0A3N5WF30-F1
#
_cell.length_a   1.000
_cell.length_b   1.000
_cell.length_c   1.000
_cell.angle_alpha   90.00
_cell.angle_beta   90.00
_cell.angle_gamma   90.00
#
_symmetry.space_group_name_H-M   'P 1'
#
loop_
_entity.id
_entity.type
_entity.pdbx_description
1 polymer ?
#
loop_
_entity_poly.entity_id
_entity_poly.type
_entity_poly.pdbx_seq_one_letter_code
_entity_poly.pdbx_strand_id
1 'polypeptide(L)' 'METLYKWRVQEKDKRGRIRWRLVRTPMTEETARFWAANNNRVIERIDLPAAPQPVSQPGSGITTGPAFRIR' A
#
# COMPACT_ATOMS: atom_id res chain seq x y z
N MET A 1 -10.52 -11.01 19.25
CA MET A 1 -10.28 -11.16 17.80
C MET A 1 -8.92 -10.54 17.51
N GLU A 2 -7.93 -11.34 17.13
CA GLU A 2 -6.61 -10.84 16.75
C GLU A 2 -6.68 -10.26 15.33
N THR A 3 -6.70 -8.94 15.22
CA THR A 3 -6.66 -8.27 13.93
C THR A 3 -5.29 -8.49 13.29
N LEU A 4 -5.25 -9.09 12.10
CA LEU A 4 -4.03 -9.26 11.31
C LEU A 4 -3.61 -7.91 10.72
N TYR A 5 -2.85 -7.13 11.49
CA TYR A 5 -2.28 -5.88 11.00
C TYR A 5 -1.12 -6.17 10.02
N LYS A 6 -1.04 -5.37 8.95
CA LYS A 6 0.06 -5.39 7.99
C LYS A 6 0.98 -4.21 8.29
N TRP A 7 2.27 -4.47 8.42
CA TRP A 7 3.27 -3.47 8.78
C TRP A 7 4.33 -3.38 7.69
N ARG A 8 4.81 -2.17 7.37
CA ARG A 8 6.06 -1.98 6.63
C ARG A 8 7.15 -1.55 7.59
N VAL A 9 8.32 -2.16 7.45
CA VAL A 9 9.50 -1.93 8.29
C VAL A 9 10.61 -1.41 7.41
N GLN A 10 11.27 -0.35 7.85
CA GLN A 10 12.45 0.17 7.19
C GLN A 10 13.68 -0.66 7.59
N GLU A 11 14.35 -1.24 6.61
CA GLU A 11 15.60 -1.99 6.79
C GLU A 11 16.71 -1.36 5.95
N LYS A 12 17.92 -1.34 6.48
CA LYS A 12 19.12 -0.96 5.74
C LYS A 12 19.72 -2.22 5.12
N ASP A 13 19.86 -2.25 3.80
CA ASP A 13 20.49 -3.38 3.10
C ASP A 13 22.01 -3.44 3.39
N LYS A 14 22.67 -4.53 3.00
CA LYS A 14 24.12 -4.71 3.18
C LYS A 14 24.96 -3.64 2.46
N ARG A 15 24.37 -2.91 1.50
CA ARG A 15 24.99 -1.81 0.75
C ARG A 15 24.66 -0.44 1.36
N GLY A 16 23.97 -0.41 2.49
CA GLY A 16 23.61 0.80 3.19
C GLY A 16 22.36 1.52 2.66
N ARG A 17 21.64 0.94 1.69
CA ARG A 17 20.42 1.54 1.14
C ARG A 17 19.22 1.21 2.00
N ILE A 18 18.35 2.19 2.16
CA ILE A 18 17.09 2.04 2.87
C ILE A 18 16.06 1.32 1.99
N ARG A 19 15.44 0.25 2.50
CA ARG A 19 14.37 -0.51 1.84
C ARG A 19 13.21 -0.76 2.79
N TRP A 20 12.00 -0.70 2.26
CA TRP A 20 10.80 -1.13 2.99
C TRP A 20 10.54 -2.62 2.81
N ARG A 21 10.29 -3.31 3.93
CA ARG A 21 9.92 -4.73 3.98
C ARG A 21 8.53 -4.88 4.61
N LEU A 22 7.68 -5.69 3.98
CA LEU A 22 6.37 -6.04 4.53
C LEU A 22 6.51 -7.13 5.61
N VAL A 23 5.85 -6.93 6.74
CA VAL A 23 5.72 -7.90 7.83
C VAL A 23 4.23 -8.11 8.11
N ARG A 24 3.82 -9.37 8.14
CA ARG A 24 2.45 -9.78 8.42
C ARG A 24 2.48 -10.62 9.68
N THR A 25 2.16 -10.00 10.81
CA THR A 25 2.14 -10.68 12.10
C THR A 25 0.91 -10.20 12.86
N PRO A 26 0.12 -11.11 13.46
CA PRO A 26 -0.94 -10.72 14.39
C PRO A 26 -0.27 -10.10 15.62
N MET A 27 -0.29 -8.77 15.72
CA MET A 27 0.16 -8.04 16.88
C MET A 27 -0.54 -6.69 16.94
N THR A 28 -0.81 -6.18 18.14
CA THR A 28 -1.44 -4.87 18.32
C THR A 28 -0.49 -3.76 17.85
N GLU A 29 -1.04 -2.56 17.63
CA GLU A 29 -0.23 -1.39 17.26
C GLU A 29 0.80 -1.03 18.32
N GLU A 30 0.44 -1.14 19.61
CA GLU A 30 1.36 -0.93 20.71
C GLU A 30 2.53 -1.92 20.69
N THR A 31 2.24 -3.21 20.50
CA THR A 31 3.26 -4.25 20.39
C THR A 31 4.17 -4.03 19.17
N ALA A 32 3.61 -3.60 18.03
CA ALA A 32 4.40 -3.29 16.85
C ALA A 32 5.36 -2.12 17.08
N ARG A 33 4.87 -1.04 17.69
CA ARG A 33 5.70 0.13 18.05
C ARG A 33 6.80 -0.24 19.05
N PHE A 34 6.47 -1.04 20.06
CA PHE A 34 7.44 -1.54 21.04
C PHE A 34 8.53 -2.39 20.38
N TRP A 35 8.15 -3.33 19.51
CA TRP A 35 9.09 -4.15 18.74
C TRP A 35 10.02 -3.28 17.87
N ALA A 36 9.45 -2.29 17.17
CA ALA A 36 10.19 -1.38 16.30
C ALA A 36 11.24 -0.58 17.07
N ALA A 37 10.83 0.02 18.19
CA ALA A 37 11.71 0.79 19.07
C ALA A 37 12.84 -0.08 19.62
N ASN A 38 12.53 -1.29 20.11
CA ASN A 38 13.53 -2.21 20.66
C ASN A 38 14.55 -2.70 19.63
N ASN A 39 14.17 -2.76 18.36
CA ASN A 39 15.05 -3.18 17.27
C ASN A 39 15.72 -1.99 16.53
N ASN A 40 15.52 -0.76 17.01
CA ASN A 40 15.95 0.47 16.36
C ASN A 40 15.50 0.55 14.89
N ARG A 41 14.24 0.20 14.63
CA ARG A 41 13.63 0.18 13.30
C ARG A 41 12.49 1.19 13.20
N VAL A 42 12.28 1.70 11.99
CA VAL A 42 11.09 2.50 11.65
C VAL A 42 10.00 1.57 11.13
N ILE A 43 8.78 1.73 11.62
CA ILE A 43 7.61 1.00 11.14
C ILE A 43 6.47 1.93 10.76
N GLU A 44 5.66 1.49 9.81
CA GLU A 44 4.41 2.15 9.46
C GLU A 44 3.31 1.10 9.26
N ARG A 45 2.12 1.43 9.75
CA ARG A 45 0.93 0.62 9.55
C ARG A 45 0.50 0.73 8.09
N ILE A 46 0.23 -0.41 7.47
CA ILE A 46 -0.42 -0.46 6.17
C ILE A 46 -1.89 -0.76 6.43
N ASP A 47 -2.66 0.31 6.59
CA ASP A 47 -4.09 0.22 6.35
C ASP A 47 -4.23 -0.01 4.85
N LEU A 48 -4.56 -1.25 4.44
CA LEU A 48 -5.13 -1.40 3.10
C LEU A 48 -6.36 -0.51 3.13
N PRO A 49 -6.49 0.50 2.24
CA PRO A 49 -7.82 1.00 1.95
C PRO A 49 -8.63 -0.25 1.60
N ALA A 50 -9.76 -0.45 2.28
CA ALA A 50 -10.79 -1.35 1.78
C ALA A 50 -10.86 -1.10 0.27
N ALA A 51 -10.81 -2.20 -0.51
CA ALA A 51 -10.67 -2.24 -1.97
C ALA A 51 -11.14 -0.93 -2.62
N PRO A 52 -10.38 -0.34 -3.57
CA PRO A 52 -10.79 0.90 -4.22
C PRO A 52 -12.27 0.74 -4.55
N GLN A 53 -13.12 1.57 -3.93
CA GLN A 53 -14.50 1.70 -4.38
C GLN A 53 -14.39 1.83 -5.89
N PRO A 54 -15.15 1.04 -6.69
CA PRO A 54 -15.02 1.08 -8.13
C PRO A 54 -15.06 2.55 -8.49
N VAL A 55 -13.94 3.03 -9.02
CA VAL A 55 -13.87 4.37 -9.56
C VAL A 55 -15.05 4.45 -10.50
N SER A 56 -16.05 5.27 -10.15
CA SER A 56 -17.10 5.63 -11.08
C SER A 56 -16.35 6.18 -12.27
N GLN A 57 -16.31 5.35 -13.31
CA GLN A 57 -15.63 5.57 -14.56
C GLN A 57 -15.98 7.00 -15.01
N PRO A 58 -15.02 7.93 -15.13
CA PRO A 58 -15.32 9.14 -15.87
C PRO A 58 -15.68 8.66 -17.27
N GLY A 59 -16.91 8.98 -17.69
CA GLY A 59 -17.50 8.49 -18.94
C GLY A 59 -16.52 8.63 -20.10
N SER A 60 -15.80 7.56 -20.40
CA SER A 60 -15.18 7.37 -21.70
C SER A 60 -16.31 6.86 -22.57
N GLY A 61 -17.07 7.82 -23.09
CA GLY A 61 -17.97 7.58 -24.21
C GLY A 61 -17.15 6.96 -25.33
N ILE A 62 -17.36 5.66 -25.51
CA ILE A 62 -16.93 4.91 -26.66
C ILE A 62 -17.71 5.51 -27.84
N THR A 63 -17.06 6.24 -28.74
CA THR A 63 -17.58 6.38 -30.10
C THR A 63 -16.63 5.69 -31.04
N THR A 64 -17.04 4.47 -31.36
CA THR A 64 -16.51 3.58 -32.37
C THR A 64 -16.81 4.14 -33.76
N GLY A 65 -15.78 4.35 -34.57
CA GLY A 65 -15.86 4.24 -36.03
C GLY A 65 -16.00 5.55 -36.84
N PRO A 66 -15.58 5.52 -38.12
CA PRO A 66 -15.16 6.69 -38.88
C PRO A 66 -16.25 7.27 -39.79
N ALA A 67 -16.20 8.56 -40.10
CA ALA A 67 -16.95 9.14 -41.21
C ALA A 67 -16.18 10.29 -41.87
N PHE A 68 -15.76 10.04 -43.10
CA PHE A 68 -15.40 11.02 -44.12
C PHE A 68 -16.41 12.18 -44.19
N ARG A 69 -15.93 13.43 -44.37
CA ARG A 69 -16.07 14.17 -45.63
C ARG A 69 -15.41 15.54 -45.60
N ILE A 70 -14.75 15.83 -46.72
CA ILE A 70 -14.16 17.07 -47.19
C ILE A 70 -15.27 18.13 -47.42
N ARG A 71 -14.99 19.40 -47.14
CA ARG A 71 -15.21 20.55 -48.04
C ARG A 71 -14.39 21.76 -47.60
#